data_AF-A0A0J8B3L5-F1
#
_entry.id   AF-A0A0J8B3L5-F1
#
_cell.length_a   1.000
_cell.length_b   1.000
_cell.length_c   1.000
_cell.angle_alpha   90.00
_cell.angle_beta   90.00
_cell.angle_gamma   90.00
#
_symmetry.space_group_name_H-M   'P 1'
#
loop_
_entity.id
_entity.type
_entity.pdbx_description
1 polymer ?
#
loop_
_entity_poly.entity_id
_entity_poly.type
_entity_poly.pdbx_seq_one_letter_code
_entity_poly.pdbx_strand_id
1 'polypeptide(L)'
;MEIEIRSLFEEMAFLEMECSKAMMELERTNKQESKVFSCSKDDTDCIEPVAIRETRRLSGIGITVREPRRLSGIGVAMLRRPSVASQSDGEYFSQYENACAKIEAEVTLKRTFSEYNRRVPEIIERILLLNTQRVQLIKNILANVATATRRQLEEELSEQSSLVGIIELIDSEKDLLNLRTLTEMKNLFSENHPGSSKSLNTGKVQMSSSLIQV
;
A
#
# COMPACT_ATOMS: atom_id res chain seq x y z
N MET A 1 10.44 1.17 3.82
CA MET A 1 9.13 1.72 4.23
C MET A 1 8.27 2.12 3.04
N GLU A 2 8.68 3.04 2.16
CA GLU A 2 7.85 3.42 0.99
C GLU A 2 7.61 2.26 0.01
N ILE A 3 8.65 1.48 -0.28
CA ILE A 3 8.57 0.27 -1.12
C ILE A 3 7.60 -0.76 -0.50
N GLU A 4 7.65 -0.93 0.82
CA GLU A 4 6.80 -1.88 1.55
C GLU A 4 5.33 -1.44 1.53
N ILE A 5 5.05 -0.15 1.76
CA ILE A 5 3.68 0.39 1.67
C ILE A 5 3.12 0.19 0.25
N ARG A 6 3.91 0.43 -0.80
CA ARG A 6 3.48 0.19 -2.19
C ARG A 6 3.18 -1.28 -2.45
N SER A 7 4.09 -2.18 -2.04
CA SER A 7 3.89 -3.62 -2.19
C SER A 7 2.63 -4.11 -1.47
N LEU A 8 2.30 -3.55 -0.31
CA LEU A 8 1.07 -3.85 0.44
C LEU A 8 -0.20 -3.39 -0.29
N PHE A 9 -0.18 -2.22 -0.94
CA PHE A 9 -1.29 -1.77 -1.79
C PHE A 9 -1.45 -2.64 -3.04
N GLU A 10 -0.34 -3.06 -3.66
CA GLU A 10 -0.35 -3.98 -4.80
C GLU A 10 -0.94 -5.33 -4.42
N GLU A 11 -0.58 -5.87 -3.25
CA GLU A 11 -1.15 -7.11 -2.72
C GLU A 11 -2.67 -6.98 -2.48
N MET A 12 -3.11 -5.87 -1.88
CA MET A 12 -4.54 -5.62 -1.65
C MET A 12 -5.32 -5.53 -2.97
N ALA A 13 -4.79 -4.80 -3.95
CA ALA A 13 -5.39 -4.68 -5.28
C ALA A 13 -5.45 -6.03 -6.01
N PHE A 14 -4.40 -6.84 -5.86
CA PHE A 14 -4.37 -8.21 -6.39
C PHE A 14 -5.48 -9.08 -5.77
N LEU A 15 -5.63 -9.06 -4.45
CA LEU A 15 -6.67 -9.84 -3.75
C LEU A 15 -8.09 -9.41 -4.15
N GLU A 16 -8.32 -8.10 -4.30
CA GLU A 16 -9.61 -7.56 -4.76
C GLU A 16 -9.92 -7.99 -6.20
N MET A 17 -8.91 -7.96 -7.08
CA MET A 17 -9.03 -8.43 -8.46
C MET A 17 -9.36 -9.93 -8.50
N GLU A 18 -8.69 -10.77 -7.72
CA GLU A 18 -8.96 -12.21 -7.68
C GLU A 18 -10.35 -12.53 -7.13
N CYS A 19 -10.84 -11.79 -6.13
CA CYS A 19 -12.22 -11.90 -5.68
C CYS A 19 -13.22 -11.52 -6.78
N SER A 20 -12.94 -10.44 -7.51
CA SER A 20 -13.78 -9.97 -8.61
C SER A 20 -13.86 -11.01 -9.74
N LYS A 21 -12.72 -11.61 -10.11
CA LYS A 21 -12.68 -12.71 -11.10
C LYS A 21 -13.49 -13.92 -10.65
N ALA A 22 -13.32 -14.35 -9.40
CA ALA A 22 -14.05 -15.49 -8.85
C ALA A 22 -15.56 -15.24 -8.79
N MET A 23 -15.99 -14.02 -8.46
CA MET A 23 -17.41 -13.63 -8.51
C MET A 23 -17.97 -13.67 -9.94
N MET A 24 -17.22 -13.14 -10.91
CA MET A 24 -17.63 -13.17 -12.33
C MET A 24 -17.77 -14.58 -12.87
N GLU A 25 -16.87 -15.50 -12.52
CA GLU A 25 -16.97 -16.90 -12.97
C GLU A 25 -18.18 -17.63 -12.35
N LEU A 26 -18.49 -17.35 -11.08
CA LEU A 26 -19.70 -17.86 -10.45
C LEU A 26 -20.98 -17.31 -11.10
N GLU A 27 -21.00 -16.03 -11.45
CA GLU A 27 -22.12 -15.47 -12.22
C GLU A 27 -22.24 -16.10 -13.61
N ARG A 28 -21.11 -16.40 -14.26
CA ARG A 28 -21.07 -17.00 -15.59
C ARG A 28 -21.69 -18.40 -15.57
N THR A 29 -21.32 -19.23 -14.60
CA THR A 29 -21.86 -20.58 -14.42
C THR A 29 -23.35 -20.55 -14.06
N ASN A 30 -23.78 -19.62 -13.19
CA ASN A 30 -25.21 -19.42 -12.88
C ASN A 30 -26.05 -19.01 -14.11
N LYS A 31 -25.51 -18.18 -15.00
CA LYS A 31 -26.19 -17.78 -16.25
C LYS A 31 -26.28 -18.94 -17.25
N GLN A 32 -25.32 -19.86 -17.27
CA GLN A 32 -25.37 -21.05 -18.15
C GLN A 32 -26.48 -22.03 -17.75
N GLU A 33 -26.70 -22.26 -16.45
CA GLU A 33 -27.82 -23.09 -15.96
C GLU A 33 -29.18 -22.55 -16.42
N SER A 34 -29.37 -21.22 -16.40
CA SER A 34 -30.63 -20.59 -16.82
C SER A 34 -30.97 -20.83 -18.29
N LYS A 35 -29.95 -20.96 -19.16
CA LYS A 35 -30.13 -21.18 -20.62
C LYS A 35 -30.42 -22.65 -20.96
N VAL A 36 -29.82 -23.59 -20.22
CA VAL A 36 -30.05 -25.03 -20.41
C VAL A 36 -31.49 -25.40 -20.03
N PHE A 37 -32.07 -24.77 -19.00
CA PHE A 37 -33.48 -24.96 -18.64
C PHE A 37 -34.48 -24.36 -19.63
N SER A 38 -34.08 -23.35 -20.43
CA SER A 38 -34.96 -22.72 -21.42
C SER A 38 -34.99 -23.38 -22.81
N CYS A 39 -34.05 -24.27 -23.14
CA CYS A 39 -34.00 -24.94 -24.44
C CYS A 39 -34.88 -26.21 -24.55
N SER A 40 -35.59 -26.62 -23.49
CA SER A 40 -36.41 -27.85 -23.48
C SER A 40 -37.91 -27.63 -23.73
N LYS A 41 -38.33 -26.45 -24.21
CA LYS A 41 -39.75 -26.06 -24.26
C LYS A 41 -40.45 -26.06 -25.61
N ASP A 42 -39.76 -26.36 -26.72
CA ASP A 42 -40.39 -26.20 -28.05
C ASP A 42 -40.57 -27.49 -28.87
N ASP A 43 -40.31 -28.67 -28.32
CA ASP A 43 -40.70 -29.94 -28.96
C ASP A 43 -41.39 -30.87 -27.96
N THR A 44 -42.68 -30.64 -27.69
CA THR A 44 -43.58 -31.72 -27.28
C THR A 44 -45.00 -31.41 -27.74
N ASP A 45 -45.31 -31.88 -28.94
CA ASP A 45 -46.67 -32.17 -29.33
C ASP A 45 -47.34 -33.08 -28.27
N CYS A 46 -48.42 -32.56 -27.70
CA CYS A 46 -49.58 -33.27 -27.16
C CYS A 46 -49.33 -34.50 -26.26
N ILE A 47 -49.19 -34.30 -24.95
CA ILE A 47 -49.76 -35.23 -23.95
C ILE A 47 -50.47 -34.40 -22.87
N GLU A 48 -51.78 -34.56 -22.78
CA GLU A 48 -52.64 -33.91 -21.79
C GLU A 48 -52.17 -34.15 -20.34
N PRO A 49 -52.33 -33.18 -19.44
CA PRO A 49 -52.14 -33.40 -18.00
C PRO A 49 -53.30 -34.22 -17.45
N VAL A 50 -53.09 -35.51 -17.17
CA VAL A 50 -54.03 -36.31 -16.38
C VAL A 50 -53.99 -35.80 -14.94
N ALA A 51 -55.02 -35.04 -14.57
CA ALA A 51 -55.27 -34.55 -13.23
C ALA A 51 -55.41 -35.72 -12.23
N ILE A 52 -54.53 -35.77 -11.23
CA ILE A 52 -54.68 -36.67 -10.08
C ILE A 52 -55.78 -36.08 -9.18
N ARG A 53 -56.99 -36.64 -9.31
CA ARG A 53 -58.10 -36.39 -8.37
C ARG A 53 -57.74 -36.92 -6.99
N GLU A 54 -57.79 -36.03 -6.01
CA GLU A 54 -57.94 -36.38 -4.60
C GLU A 54 -59.09 -37.37 -4.39
N THR A 55 -58.81 -38.50 -3.73
CA THR A 55 -59.78 -39.14 -2.84
C THR A 55 -59.10 -39.46 -1.52
N ARG A 56 -59.43 -38.62 -0.54
CA ARG A 56 -59.11 -38.74 0.87
C ARG A 56 -60.08 -39.73 1.52
N ARG A 57 -59.57 -40.47 2.52
CA ARG A 57 -60.25 -41.20 3.62
C ARG A 57 -60.59 -42.66 3.35
N LEU A 58 -60.51 -43.60 4.30
CA LEU A 58 -59.82 -43.77 5.59
C LEU A 58 -60.16 -45.20 6.04
N SER A 59 -59.22 -45.83 6.74
CA SER A 59 -59.43 -46.88 7.77
C SER A 59 -59.72 -48.34 7.36
N GLY A 60 -59.03 -49.25 8.07
CA GLY A 60 -59.20 -50.70 8.03
C GLY A 60 -57.84 -51.42 7.96
N ILE A 61 -56.91 -51.14 8.87
CA ILE A 61 -56.50 -52.06 9.96
C ILE A 61 -56.20 -53.49 9.46
N GLY A 62 -54.91 -53.91 9.53
CA GLY A 62 -54.58 -55.32 9.65
C GLY A 62 -53.17 -55.76 9.21
N ILE A 63 -52.19 -55.67 10.13
CA ILE A 63 -51.09 -56.64 10.36
C ILE A 63 -50.01 -56.71 9.23
N THR A 64 -48.75 -56.24 9.39
CA THR A 64 -47.71 -56.71 10.32
C THR A 64 -46.59 -55.67 10.57
N VAL A 65 -46.22 -55.53 11.85
CA VAL A 65 -44.86 -55.53 12.46
C VAL A 65 -43.70 -54.71 11.81
N ARG A 66 -43.38 -53.59 12.48
CA ARG A 66 -42.06 -52.92 12.68
C ARG A 66 -40.87 -53.90 12.66
N GLU A 67 -39.67 -53.65 12.12
CA GLU A 67 -38.80 -52.45 12.07
C GLU A 67 -37.50 -52.82 11.26
N PRO A 68 -36.43 -51.99 11.14
CA PRO A 68 -36.27 -50.77 10.32
C PRO A 68 -35.03 -50.82 9.38
N ARG A 69 -34.86 -49.77 8.56
CA ARG A 69 -33.65 -49.42 7.77
C ARG A 69 -33.23 -50.45 6.70
N ARG A 70 -33.45 -50.14 5.42
CA ARG A 70 -32.41 -50.02 4.38
C ARG A 70 -32.92 -49.20 3.20
N LEU A 71 -32.02 -48.36 2.71
CA LEU A 71 -32.02 -47.65 1.43
C LEU A 71 -32.66 -48.49 0.32
N SER A 72 -33.78 -48.03 -0.26
CA SER A 72 -34.26 -48.49 -1.58
C SER A 72 -35.26 -47.47 -2.14
N GLY A 73 -34.74 -46.27 -2.42
CA GLY A 73 -35.35 -45.32 -3.35
C GLY A 73 -34.84 -45.56 -4.78
N ILE A 74 -34.48 -46.79 -5.14
CA ILE A 74 -34.21 -47.17 -6.54
C ILE A 74 -35.59 -47.40 -7.15
N GLY A 75 -36.23 -46.30 -7.56
CA GLY A 75 -37.28 -46.36 -8.55
C GLY A 75 -36.66 -47.02 -9.78
N VAL A 76 -37.14 -48.20 -10.13
CA VAL A 76 -36.78 -48.89 -11.37
C VAL A 76 -37.08 -47.90 -12.50
N ALA A 77 -36.03 -47.27 -13.02
CA ALA A 77 -36.12 -46.48 -14.23
C ALA A 77 -36.72 -47.40 -15.29
N MET A 78 -37.90 -47.05 -15.79
CA MET A 78 -38.46 -47.71 -16.96
C MET A 78 -37.39 -47.67 -18.04
N LEU A 79 -36.89 -48.84 -18.44
CA LEU A 79 -35.96 -48.99 -19.54
C LEU A 79 -36.64 -48.41 -20.79
N ARG A 80 -36.27 -47.18 -21.15
CA ARG A 80 -36.69 -46.55 -22.39
C ARG A 80 -36.07 -47.31 -23.57
N ARG A 81 -36.80 -47.30 -24.69
CA ARG A 81 -36.41 -48.00 -25.91
C ARG A 81 -35.00 -47.55 -26.38
N PRO A 82 -34.16 -48.46 -26.90
CA PRO A 82 -32.79 -48.16 -27.33
C PRO A 82 -32.67 -47.00 -28.34
N SER A 83 -33.72 -46.74 -29.14
CA SER A 83 -33.72 -45.69 -30.16
C SER A 83 -33.76 -44.26 -29.61
N VAL A 84 -33.97 -44.07 -28.30
CA VAL A 84 -34.02 -42.75 -27.65
C VAL A 84 -32.86 -42.52 -26.68
N ALA A 85 -32.01 -43.53 -26.44
CA ALA A 85 -30.87 -43.42 -25.53
C ALA A 85 -29.74 -42.56 -26.11
N SER A 86 -29.57 -42.55 -27.43
CA SER A 86 -28.49 -41.81 -28.09
C SER A 86 -28.72 -40.30 -28.25
N GLN A 87 -29.91 -39.78 -27.90
CA GLN A 87 -30.19 -38.34 -27.93
C GLN A 87 -30.05 -37.67 -26.56
N SER A 88 -30.22 -38.40 -25.46
CA SER A 88 -30.21 -37.84 -24.10
C SER A 88 -28.86 -37.88 -23.39
N ASP A 89 -27.91 -38.70 -23.85
CA ASP A 89 -26.61 -38.83 -23.18
C ASP A 89 -25.84 -37.50 -23.21
N GLY A 90 -25.82 -36.79 -24.34
CA GLY A 90 -25.11 -35.51 -24.46
C GLY A 90 -25.63 -34.40 -23.54
N GLU A 91 -26.95 -34.32 -23.34
CA GLU A 91 -27.56 -33.32 -22.45
C GLU A 91 -27.34 -33.64 -20.97
N TYR A 92 -27.35 -34.93 -20.59
CA TYR A 92 -27.13 -35.35 -19.21
C TYR A 92 -25.66 -35.16 -18.79
N PHE A 93 -24.70 -35.46 -19.69
CA PHE A 93 -23.28 -35.14 -19.46
C PHE A 93 -23.04 -33.63 -19.36
N SER A 94 -23.70 -32.82 -20.20
CA SER A 94 -23.57 -31.36 -20.15
C SER A 94 -24.11 -30.74 -18.85
N GLN A 95 -25.23 -31.26 -18.32
CA GLN A 95 -25.77 -30.80 -17.03
C GLN A 95 -24.86 -31.16 -15.85
N TYR A 96 -24.24 -32.34 -15.88
CA TYR A 96 -23.27 -32.76 -14.87
C TYR A 96 -21.99 -31.89 -14.91
N GLU A 97 -21.45 -31.63 -16.10
CA GLU A 97 -20.28 -30.75 -16.26
C GLU A 97 -20.57 -29.32 -15.78
N ASN A 98 -21.75 -28.78 -16.08
CA ASN A 98 -22.15 -27.45 -15.61
C ASN A 98 -22.29 -27.41 -14.07
N ALA A 99 -22.83 -28.46 -13.45
CA ALA A 99 -22.94 -28.56 -11.99
C ALA A 99 -21.55 -28.66 -11.33
N CYS A 100 -20.63 -29.43 -11.92
CA CYS A 100 -19.24 -29.50 -11.45
C CYS A 100 -18.53 -28.14 -11.56
N ALA A 101 -18.66 -27.45 -12.70
CA ALA A 101 -18.06 -26.13 -12.91
C ALA A 101 -18.59 -25.09 -11.91
N LYS A 102 -19.88 -25.15 -11.57
CA LYS A 102 -20.48 -24.28 -10.56
C LYS A 102 -19.92 -24.54 -9.17
N ILE A 103 -19.83 -25.81 -8.75
CA ILE A 103 -19.24 -26.18 -7.46
C ILE A 103 -17.79 -25.71 -7.37
N GLU A 104 -17.01 -25.85 -8.45
CA GLU A 104 -15.63 -25.38 -8.50
C GLU A 104 -15.54 -23.84 -8.39
N ALA A 105 -16.41 -23.10 -9.08
CA ALA A 105 -16.49 -21.66 -8.97
C ALA A 105 -16.88 -21.19 -7.55
N GLU A 106 -17.84 -21.87 -6.89
CA GLU A 106 -18.23 -21.58 -5.50
C GLU A 106 -17.09 -21.84 -4.51
N VAL A 107 -16.39 -22.97 -4.65
CA VAL A 107 -15.22 -23.30 -3.80
C VAL A 107 -14.10 -22.29 -4.00
N THR A 108 -13.84 -21.90 -5.25
CA THR A 108 -12.83 -20.89 -5.59
C THR A 108 -13.17 -19.55 -4.98
N LEU A 109 -14.40 -19.06 -5.17
CA LEU A 109 -14.86 -17.80 -4.57
C LEU A 109 -14.76 -17.84 -3.04
N LYS A 110 -15.19 -18.94 -2.40
CA LYS A 110 -15.11 -19.08 -0.95
C LYS A 110 -13.65 -19.01 -0.46
N ARG A 111 -12.72 -19.64 -1.18
CA ARG A 111 -11.29 -19.59 -0.85
C ARG A 111 -10.73 -18.18 -1.02
N THR A 112 -10.90 -17.56 -2.18
CA THR A 112 -10.34 -16.23 -2.48
C THR A 112 -10.94 -15.17 -1.56
N PHE A 113 -12.24 -15.21 -1.30
CA PHE A 113 -12.91 -14.29 -0.39
C PHE A 113 -12.49 -14.50 1.06
N SER A 114 -12.26 -15.74 1.50
CA SER A 114 -11.70 -16.03 2.83
C SER A 114 -10.28 -15.50 2.97
N GLU A 115 -9.47 -15.58 1.92
CA GLU A 115 -8.11 -15.05 1.92
C GLU A 115 -8.12 -13.52 1.94
N TYR A 116 -8.96 -12.88 1.11
CA TYR A 116 -9.18 -11.44 1.12
C TYR A 116 -9.58 -10.92 2.51
N ASN A 117 -10.60 -11.54 3.12
CA ASN A 117 -11.08 -11.13 4.45
C ASN A 117 -10.04 -11.30 5.55
N ARG A 118 -9.08 -12.22 5.39
CA ARG A 118 -7.99 -12.39 6.33
C ARG A 118 -6.86 -11.40 6.09
N ARG A 119 -6.41 -11.27 4.83
CA ARG A 119 -5.21 -10.51 4.46
C ARG A 119 -5.43 -9.01 4.45
N VAL A 120 -6.57 -8.53 3.95
CA VAL A 120 -6.81 -7.08 3.81
C VAL A 120 -6.74 -6.33 5.15
N PRO A 121 -7.36 -6.83 6.25
CA PRO A 121 -7.18 -6.22 7.57
C PRO A 121 -5.71 -6.20 8.03
N GLU A 122 -4.97 -7.31 7.88
CA GLU A 122 -3.55 -7.40 8.23
C GLU A 122 -2.72 -6.36 7.43
N ILE A 123 -3.02 -6.21 6.14
CA ILE A 123 -2.38 -5.23 5.26
C ILE A 123 -2.68 -3.80 5.71
N ILE A 124 -3.93 -3.47 6.02
CA ILE A 124 -4.34 -2.14 6.48
C ILE A 124 -3.64 -1.78 7.80
N GLU A 125 -3.63 -2.71 8.76
CA GLU A 125 -2.92 -2.52 10.03
C GLU A 125 -1.43 -2.30 9.83
N ARG A 126 -0.81 -3.06 8.92
CA ARG A 126 0.60 -2.90 8.59
C ARG A 126 0.89 -1.55 7.95
N ILE A 127 0.06 -1.09 7.02
CA ILE A 127 0.19 0.24 6.40
C ILE A 127 0.06 1.34 7.45
N LEU A 128 -0.90 1.22 8.37
CA LEU A 128 -1.10 2.19 9.46
C LEU A 128 0.14 2.27 10.38
N LEU A 129 0.70 1.11 10.74
CA LEU A 129 1.92 1.04 11.55
C LEU A 129 3.10 1.71 10.85
N LEU A 130 3.35 1.38 9.58
CA LEU A 130 4.45 1.96 8.80
C LEU A 130 4.27 3.48 8.65
N ASN A 131 3.05 3.96 8.41
CA ASN A 131 2.79 5.40 8.34
C ASN A 131 3.00 6.10 9.68
N THR A 132 2.61 5.47 10.79
CA THR A 132 2.86 6.01 12.13
C THR A 132 4.36 6.15 12.39
N GLN A 133 5.14 5.11 12.06
CA GLN A 133 6.61 5.14 12.15
C GLN A 133 7.21 6.23 11.25
N ARG A 134 6.70 6.39 10.02
CA ARG A 134 7.14 7.44 9.09
C ARG A 134 6.95 8.83 9.68
N VAL A 135 5.75 9.11 10.20
CA VAL A 135 5.41 10.40 10.80
C VAL A 135 6.30 10.66 12.02
N GLN A 136 6.55 9.65 12.85
CA GLN A 136 7.43 9.81 14.01
C GLN A 136 8.87 10.13 13.59
N LEU A 137 9.40 9.47 12.57
CA LEU A 137 10.73 9.74 12.03
C LEU A 137 10.84 11.17 11.49
N ILE A 138 9.83 11.62 10.72
CA ILE A 138 9.79 13.00 10.21
C ILE A 138 9.75 14.01 11.35
N LYS A 139 8.92 13.77 12.38
CA LYS A 139 8.86 14.64 13.58
C LYS A 139 10.21 14.74 14.27
N ASN A 140 10.91 13.62 14.45
CA ASN A 140 12.22 13.61 15.08
C ASN A 140 13.26 14.37 14.25
N ILE A 141 13.26 14.21 12.92
CA ILE A 141 14.15 14.95 12.02
C ILE A 141 13.87 16.46 12.11
N LEU A 142 12.60 16.86 12.03
CA LEU A 142 12.21 18.28 12.13
C LEU A 142 12.59 18.88 13.49
N ALA A 143 12.39 18.14 14.57
CA ALA A 143 12.82 18.56 15.90
C ALA A 143 14.33 18.77 15.96
N ASN A 144 15.12 17.84 15.41
CA ASN A 144 16.57 17.95 15.38
C ASN A 144 17.02 19.19 14.57
N VAL A 145 16.45 19.39 13.38
CA VAL A 145 16.74 20.58 12.56
C VAL A 145 16.40 21.85 13.33
N ALA A 146 15.21 21.94 13.92
CA ALA A 146 14.80 23.11 14.70
C ALA A 146 15.76 23.37 15.88
N THR A 147 16.21 22.32 16.57
CA THR A 147 17.17 22.47 17.67
C THR A 147 18.55 22.91 17.18
N ALA A 148 19.01 22.42 16.04
CA ALA A 148 20.29 22.81 15.45
C ALA A 148 20.25 24.28 14.99
N THR A 149 19.22 24.67 14.27
CA THR A 149 19.02 26.06 13.84
C THR A 149 18.93 27.02 15.03
N ARG A 150 18.21 26.63 16.09
CA ARG A 150 18.15 27.44 17.30
C ARG A 150 19.52 27.65 17.93
N ARG A 151 20.33 26.59 18.06
CA ARG A 151 21.70 26.69 18.60
C ARG A 151 22.57 27.62 17.74
N GLN A 152 22.50 27.49 16.43
CA GLN A 152 23.23 28.36 15.52
C GLN A 152 22.85 29.83 15.71
N LEU A 153 21.54 30.14 15.82
CA LEU A 153 21.07 31.50 16.06
C LEU A 153 21.51 32.04 17.44
N GLU A 154 21.55 31.19 18.46
CA GLU A 154 22.06 31.54 19.79
C GLU A 154 23.57 31.86 19.75
N GLU A 155 24.35 31.10 18.98
CA GLU A 155 25.78 31.35 18.75
C GLU A 155 26.01 32.66 17.99
N GLU A 156 25.31 32.86 16.87
CA GLU A 156 25.39 34.10 16.07
C GLU A 156 25.01 35.34 16.90
N LEU A 157 23.97 35.24 17.74
CA LEU A 157 23.58 36.33 18.63
C LEU A 157 24.66 36.63 19.68
N SER A 158 25.32 35.60 20.20
CA SER A 158 26.44 35.77 21.14
C SER A 158 27.63 36.45 20.48
N GLU A 159 27.99 36.04 19.26
CA GLU A 159 29.07 36.65 18.47
C GLU A 159 28.77 38.12 18.16
N GLN A 160 27.54 38.42 17.74
CA GLN A 160 27.11 39.80 17.50
C GLN A 160 27.17 40.65 18.76
N SER A 161 26.74 40.11 19.91
CA SER A 161 26.82 40.82 21.19
C SER A 161 28.27 41.13 21.58
N SER A 162 29.19 40.19 21.33
CA SER A 162 30.62 40.43 21.54
C SER A 162 31.17 41.51 20.60
N LEU A 163 30.77 41.52 19.34
CA LEU A 163 31.18 42.55 18.38
C LEU A 163 30.68 43.94 18.77
N VAL A 164 29.42 44.05 19.23
CA VAL A 164 28.86 45.30 19.75
C VAL A 164 29.68 45.79 20.93
N GLY A 165 30.02 44.91 21.88
CA GLY A 165 30.88 45.27 23.02
C GLY A 165 32.27 45.77 22.60
N ILE A 166 32.87 45.22 21.54
CA ILE A 166 34.14 45.73 20.98
C ILE A 166 33.94 47.11 20.37
N ILE A 167 32.85 47.31 19.62
CA ILE A 167 32.55 48.61 18.98
C ILE A 167 32.35 49.69 20.05
N GLU A 168 31.68 49.38 21.16
CA GLU A 168 31.51 50.32 22.27
C GLU A 168 32.82 50.74 22.94
N LEU A 169 33.88 49.93 22.82
CA LEU A 169 35.23 50.27 23.30
C LEU A 169 36.02 51.15 22.33
N ILE A 170 35.55 51.33 21.10
CA ILE A 170 36.19 52.20 20.12
C ILE A 170 35.92 53.66 20.51
N ASP A 171 36.99 54.33 20.93
CA ASP A 171 37.00 55.77 21.22
C ASP A 171 37.80 56.47 20.13
N SER A 172 37.07 57.03 19.16
CA SER A 172 37.67 57.66 17.98
C SER A 172 38.55 58.86 18.35
N GLU A 173 38.23 59.59 19.42
CA GLU A 173 39.05 60.73 19.86
C GLU A 173 40.38 60.26 20.45
N LYS A 174 40.33 59.22 21.28
CA LYS A 174 41.54 58.59 21.84
C LYS A 174 42.40 57.96 20.74
N ASP A 175 41.80 57.30 19.76
CA ASP A 175 42.52 56.68 18.65
C ASP A 175 43.20 57.72 17.74
N LEU A 176 42.53 58.83 17.45
CA LEU A 176 43.11 59.95 16.69
C LEU A 176 44.27 60.61 17.45
N LEU A 177 44.16 60.75 18.77
CA LEU A 177 45.24 61.27 19.61
C LEU A 177 46.45 60.31 19.63
N ASN A 178 46.22 59.01 19.76
CA ASN A 178 47.26 57.99 19.68
C ASN A 178 47.97 58.03 18.31
N LEU A 179 47.23 58.22 17.22
CA LEU A 179 47.82 58.32 15.89
C LEU A 179 48.69 59.56 15.72
N ARG A 180 48.24 60.71 16.26
CA ARG A 180 49.01 61.96 16.23
C ARG A 180 50.32 61.81 17.00
N THR A 181 50.27 61.29 18.21
CA THR A 181 51.47 61.08 19.05
C THR A 181 52.45 60.11 18.40
N LEU A 182 51.98 59.01 17.80
CA LEU A 182 52.83 58.09 17.02
C LEU A 182 53.50 58.78 15.83
N THR A 183 52.78 59.66 15.13
CA THR A 183 53.30 60.41 13.98
C THR A 183 54.34 61.43 14.41
N GLU A 184 54.08 62.17 15.49
CA GLU A 184 55.02 63.13 16.09
C GLU A 184 56.31 62.43 16.57
N MET A 185 56.19 61.27 17.23
CA MET A 185 57.34 60.45 17.61
C MET A 185 58.15 60.01 16.39
N LYS A 186 57.49 59.49 15.33
CA LYS A 186 58.16 59.09 14.09
C LYS A 186 58.94 60.25 13.46
N ASN A 187 58.37 61.45 13.44
CA ASN A 187 59.02 62.63 12.88
C ASN A 187 60.25 63.02 13.70
N LEU A 188 60.17 62.98 15.04
CA LEU A 188 61.31 63.21 15.94
C LEU A 188 62.45 62.18 15.74
N PHE A 189 62.13 60.92 15.46
CA PHE A 189 63.15 59.91 15.13
C PHE A 189 63.75 60.10 13.72
N SER A 190 63.00 60.69 12.78
CA SER A 190 63.49 60.98 11.43
C SER A 190 64.37 62.24 11.36
N GLU A 191 64.10 63.25 12.19
CA GLU A 191 64.89 64.49 12.25
C GLU A 191 66.24 64.29 12.97
N ASN A 192 66.33 63.30 13.87
CA ASN A 192 67.57 62.99 14.58
C ASN A 192 68.53 62.06 13.79
N HIS A 193 68.14 61.58 12.60
CA HIS A 193 69.03 60.85 11.69
C HIS A 193 68.76 61.22 10.22
N PRO A 194 69.30 62.33 9.70
CA PRO A 194 69.11 62.76 8.31
C PRO A 194 69.90 61.92 7.28
N GLY A 195 70.31 60.69 7.62
CA GLY A 195 71.23 59.92 6.80
C GLY A 195 71.21 58.42 7.07
N SER A 196 70.11 57.74 6.77
CA SER A 196 70.17 56.29 6.53
C SER A 196 69.09 55.85 5.54
N SER A 197 69.22 56.31 4.31
CA SER A 197 68.59 55.67 3.16
C SER A 197 69.31 54.33 2.91
N LYS A 198 68.97 53.28 3.66
CA LYS A 198 69.17 51.91 3.18
C LYS A 198 67.88 51.48 2.50
N SER A 199 67.98 51.30 1.17
CA SER A 199 66.95 50.68 0.35
C SER A 199 66.54 49.35 0.99
N LEU A 200 65.29 49.29 1.46
CA LEU A 200 64.67 48.02 1.81
C LEU A 200 64.40 47.27 0.51
N ASN A 201 65.23 46.26 0.31
CA ASN A 201 65.13 45.23 -0.70
C ASN A 201 63.70 44.70 -0.75
N THR A 202 63.07 44.77 -1.92
CA THR A 202 61.74 44.22 -2.19
C THR A 202 61.81 42.70 -2.18
N GLY A 203 61.73 42.12 -0.98
CA GLY A 203 61.48 40.70 -0.80
C GLY A 203 60.10 40.35 -1.37
N LYS A 204 60.08 39.71 -2.54
CA LYS A 204 58.91 39.01 -3.09
C LYS A 204 58.30 38.13 -1.99
N VAL A 205 57.13 38.52 -1.49
CA VAL A 205 56.26 37.62 -0.74
C VAL A 205 55.53 36.77 -1.76
N GLN A 206 55.97 35.53 -1.90
CA GLN A 206 55.34 34.50 -2.70
C GLN A 206 54.09 34.02 -1.94
N MET A 207 52.92 34.53 -2.32
CA MET A 207 51.62 34.08 -1.82
C MET A 207 51.38 32.65 -2.33
N SER A 208 51.50 31.66 -1.45
CA SER A 208 51.00 30.31 -1.71
C SER A 208 49.48 30.31 -1.53
N SER A 209 48.78 30.33 -2.66
CA SER A 209 47.35 30.08 -2.74
C SER A 209 47.11 28.58 -2.64
N SER A 210 46.76 28.07 -1.46
CA SER A 210 46.07 26.78 -1.34
C SER A 210 44.60 26.98 -1.69
N LEU A 211 44.28 26.65 -2.94
CA LEU A 211 42.93 26.54 -3.47
C LEU A 211 42.20 25.42 -2.72
N ILE A 212 41.09 25.75 -2.06
CA ILE A 212 40.12 24.78 -1.57
C ILE A 212 39.36 24.27 -2.80
N GLN A 213 39.48 22.97 -3.10
CA GLN A 213 38.60 22.27 -4.03
C GLN A 213 37.26 22.02 -3.33
N VAL A 214 36.18 22.42 -4.00
CA VAL A 214 34.80 21.96 -3.74
C VAL A 214 34.60 20.65 -4.49
#